data_AF-A0A1I0GVK3-F1
#
_entry.id   AF-A0A1I0GVK3-F1
#
_cell.length_a   1.000
_cell.length_b   1.000
_cell.length_c   1.000
_cell.angle_alpha   90.00
_cell.angle_beta   90.00
_cell.angle_gamma   90.00
#
_symmetry.space_group_name_H-M   'P 1'
#
loop_
_entity.id
_entity.type
_entity.pdbx_description
1 polymer ?
#
loop_
_entity_poly.entity_id
_entity_poly.type
_entity_poly.pdbx_seq_one_letter_code
_entity_poly.pdbx_strand_id
1 'polypeptide(L)'
;MNNRAAAFVLTFLLLLLLTGCREKPSLIRTVTYMDQEYTLDQEKQTITHSGDVYHYQFSGNEITLEYPNQATYSQTDYGGSIASGWTENYDDARYVPGDVLIGVLHADSPPSRRTGNPLIGLLFLAVGLWNAISPYSSWYLSHGWRYKNAEPSDLALGLTRAGGIFAILLGILAFFV
;
A
#
# COMPACT_ATOMS: atom_id res chain seq x y z
N MET A 1 -38.69 -4.84 -5.27
CA MET A 1 -37.35 -4.92 -4.63
C MET A 1 -37.38 -6.10 -3.68
N ASN A 2 -36.70 -7.22 -4.00
CA ASN A 2 -36.73 -8.39 -3.12
C ASN A 2 -35.82 -8.13 -1.91
N ASN A 3 -36.40 -8.06 -0.71
CA ASN A 3 -35.70 -7.82 0.57
C ASN A 3 -34.46 -8.71 0.79
N ARG A 4 -34.40 -9.85 0.09
CA ARG A 4 -33.29 -10.81 0.13
C ARG A 4 -31.99 -10.22 -0.45
N ALA A 5 -32.07 -9.48 -1.56
CA ALA A 5 -30.88 -8.90 -2.21
C ALA A 5 -30.27 -7.74 -1.39
N ALA A 6 -31.12 -6.92 -0.78
CA ALA A 6 -30.68 -5.83 0.10
C ALA A 6 -30.00 -6.35 1.38
N ALA A 7 -30.51 -7.45 1.95
CA ALA A 7 -29.92 -8.08 3.12
C ALA A 7 -28.50 -8.63 2.83
N PHE A 8 -28.30 -9.31 1.69
CA PHE A 8 -26.97 -9.81 1.31
C PHE A 8 -25.93 -8.70 1.14
N VAL A 9 -26.32 -7.61 0.50
CA VAL A 9 -25.45 -6.43 0.30
C VAL A 9 -25.06 -5.79 1.63
N LEU A 10 -26.03 -5.56 2.52
CA LEU A 10 -25.79 -4.94 3.82
C LEU A 10 -24.82 -5.79 4.66
N THR A 11 -24.98 -7.11 4.62
CA THR A 11 -24.14 -8.06 5.36
C THR A 11 -22.70 -8.06 4.82
N PHE A 12 -22.52 -7.99 3.49
CA PHE A 12 -21.19 -7.92 2.87
C PHE A 12 -20.48 -6.59 3.18
N LEU A 13 -21.21 -5.48 3.21
CA LEU A 13 -20.70 -4.16 3.59
C LEU A 13 -20.29 -4.10 5.07
N LEU A 14 -21.06 -4.74 5.95
CA LEU A 14 -20.72 -4.89 7.37
C LEU A 14 -19.47 -5.75 7.59
N LEU A 15 -19.31 -6.83 6.82
CA LEU A 15 -18.11 -7.68 6.87
C LEU A 15 -16.84 -6.93 6.42
N LEU A 16 -16.95 -6.04 5.43
CA LEU A 16 -15.82 -5.19 5.00
C LEU A 16 -15.42 -4.19 6.10
N LEU A 17 -16.37 -3.61 6.83
CA LEU A 17 -16.10 -2.70 7.94
C LEU A 17 -15.40 -3.38 9.14
N LEU A 18 -15.61 -4.69 9.34
CA LEU A 18 -15.03 -5.46 10.44
C LEU A 18 -13.57 -5.90 10.20
N THR A 19 -13.05 -5.75 8.98
CA THR A 19 -11.63 -6.09 8.66
C THR A 19 -10.63 -4.97 8.97
N GLY A 20 -11.08 -3.86 9.54
CA GLY A 20 -10.28 -2.64 9.77
C GLY A 20 -9.38 -2.64 11.01
N CYS A 21 -9.51 -3.59 11.93
CA CYS A 21 -8.63 -3.67 13.10
C CYS A 21 -7.33 -4.39 12.72
N ARG A 22 -6.41 -3.67 12.07
CA ARG A 22 -5.03 -4.10 11.93
C ARG A 22 -4.27 -3.64 13.17
N GLU A 23 -3.71 -4.59 13.93
CA GLU A 23 -2.73 -4.27 14.97
C GLU A 23 -1.67 -3.35 14.36
N LYS A 24 -1.38 -2.23 15.03
CA LYS A 24 -0.29 -1.35 14.60
C LYS A 24 0.98 -2.21 14.65
N PRO A 25 1.67 -2.43 13.52
CA PRO A 25 2.93 -3.16 13.55
C PRO A 25 3.84 -2.43 14.54
N SER A 26 4.49 -3.20 15.42
CA SER A 26 5.45 -2.65 16.36
C SER A 26 6.55 -1.92 15.58
N LEU A 27 6.74 -0.64 15.89
CA LEU A 27 7.75 0.21 15.24
C LEU A 27 9.18 -0.25 15.56
N ILE A 28 9.32 -1.03 16.64
CA ILE A 28 10.57 -1.69 17.02
C ILE A 28 10.46 -3.17 16.66
N ARG A 29 11.47 -3.71 15.97
CA ARG A 29 11.51 -5.10 15.53
C ARG A 29 12.94 -5.63 15.42
N THR A 30 13.09 -6.92 15.68
CA THR A 30 14.36 -7.63 15.49
C THR A 30 14.39 -8.25 14.09
N VAL A 31 15.46 -8.01 13.35
CA VAL A 31 15.73 -8.61 12.04
C VAL A 31 16.98 -9.45 12.14
N THR A 32 16.87 -10.71 11.73
CA THR A 32 18.02 -11.60 11.58
C THR A 32 18.55 -11.46 10.16
N TYR A 33 19.82 -11.08 10.02
CA TYR A 33 20.51 -10.96 8.73
C TYR A 33 21.92 -11.51 8.89
N MET A 34 22.36 -12.40 7.98
CA MET A 34 23.66 -13.09 8.06
C MET A 34 23.95 -13.73 9.44
N ASP A 35 22.95 -14.41 10.02
CA ASP A 35 23.02 -15.05 11.34
C ASP A 35 23.31 -14.09 12.52
N GLN A 36 23.14 -12.78 12.32
CA GLN A 36 23.21 -11.75 13.36
C GLN A 36 21.85 -11.09 13.56
N GLU A 37 21.56 -10.66 14.79
CA GLU A 37 20.33 -9.97 15.14
C GLU A 37 20.53 -8.46 15.22
N TYR A 38 19.70 -7.73 14.49
CA TYR A 38 19.66 -6.28 14.47
C TYR A 38 18.33 -5.80 15.02
N THR A 39 18.34 -4.76 15.85
CA THR A 39 17.10 -4.13 16.32
C THR A 39 16.85 -2.87 15.50
N LEU A 40 15.76 -2.86 14.73
CA LEU A 40 15.31 -1.67 14.01
C LEU A 40 14.26 -0.93 14.81
N ASP A 41 14.43 0.38 14.93
CA ASP A 41 13.44 1.32 15.43
C ASP A 41 13.04 2.24 14.27
N GLN A 42 11.87 1.96 13.69
CA GLN A 42 11.34 2.70 12.55
C GLN A 42 10.84 4.10 12.93
N GLU A 43 10.57 4.37 14.22
CA GLU A 43 10.15 5.68 14.70
C GLU A 43 11.34 6.64 14.78
N LYS A 44 12.45 6.14 15.34
CA LYS A 44 13.70 6.91 15.46
C LYS A 44 14.60 6.81 14.23
N GLN A 45 14.24 5.94 13.30
CA GLN A 45 15.03 5.59 12.12
C GLN A 45 16.45 5.14 12.49
N THR A 46 16.52 4.16 13.40
CA THR A 46 17.79 3.59 13.86
C THR A 46 17.88 2.09 13.69
N ILE A 47 19.12 1.62 13.52
CA ILE A 47 19.51 0.22 13.61
C ILE A 47 20.43 0.11 14.82
N THR A 48 20.17 -0.83 15.72
CA THR A 48 21.00 -1.10 16.89
C THR A 48 21.61 -2.48 16.80
N HIS A 49 22.92 -2.57 16.96
CA HIS A 49 23.66 -3.83 16.99
C HIS A 49 24.81 -3.74 18.00
N SER A 50 24.90 -4.73 18.90
CA SER A 50 25.98 -4.84 19.89
C SER A 50 26.24 -3.57 20.73
N GLY A 51 25.22 -2.73 20.93
CA GLY A 51 25.28 -1.48 21.69
C GLY A 51 25.56 -0.22 20.85
N ASP A 52 25.98 -0.39 19.59
CA ASP A 52 26.14 0.71 18.64
C ASP A 52 24.80 1.05 17.98
N VAL A 53 24.55 2.35 17.79
CA VAL A 53 23.31 2.88 17.20
C VAL A 53 23.66 3.61 15.91
N TYR A 54 23.08 3.14 14.81
CA TYR A 54 23.24 3.70 13.47
C TYR A 54 21.94 4.40 13.09
N HIS A 55 22.01 5.63 12.59
CA HIS A 55 20.83 6.33 12.06
C HIS A 55 20.75 6.13 10.56
N TYR A 56 19.55 5.96 10.02
CA TYR A 56 19.34 5.82 8.58
C TYR A 56 18.33 6.83 8.06
N GLN A 57 18.51 7.25 6.81
CA GLN A 57 17.60 8.16 6.14
C GLN A 57 17.40 7.73 4.68
N PHE A 58 16.15 7.72 4.24
CA PHE A 58 15.78 7.49 2.85
C PHE A 58 15.60 8.84 2.13
N SER A 59 16.33 9.04 1.03
CA SER A 59 16.21 10.20 0.15
C SER A 59 16.01 9.74 -1.30
N GLY A 60 14.77 9.45 -1.66
CA GLY A 60 14.44 8.92 -2.98
C GLY A 60 15.04 7.54 -3.21
N ASN A 61 16.05 7.46 -4.08
CA ASN A 61 16.80 6.24 -4.40
C ASN A 61 18.15 6.14 -3.66
N GLU A 62 18.45 7.09 -2.77
CA GLU A 62 19.63 7.08 -1.92
C GLU A 62 19.25 6.72 -0.48
N ILE A 63 20.06 5.86 0.14
CA ILE A 63 20.00 5.55 1.56
C ILE A 63 21.29 6.06 2.19
N THR A 64 21.17 6.90 3.22
CA THR A 64 22.30 7.42 3.99
C THR A 64 22.26 6.85 5.40
N LEU A 65 23.41 6.35 5.85
CA LEU A 65 23.66 5.85 7.19
C LEU A 65 24.61 6.80 7.90
N GLU A 66 24.31 7.08 9.17
CA GLU A 66 25.18 7.83 10.08
C GLU A 66 25.60 6.92 11.24
N TYR A 67 26.90 6.87 11.47
CA TYR A 67 27.57 6.00 12.44
C TYR A 67 27.77 6.72 13.78
N PRO A 68 28.02 5.99 14.89
CA PRO A 68 28.29 6.58 16.20
C PRO A 68 29.44 7.60 16.22
N ASN A 69 30.42 7.44 15.33
CA ASN A 69 31.56 8.34 15.16
C ASN A 69 31.28 9.51 14.19
N GLN A 70 30.01 9.73 13.83
CA GLN A 70 29.56 10.73 12.84
C GLN A 70 30.09 10.47 11.42
N ALA A 71 30.64 9.29 11.14
CA ALA A 71 30.91 8.89 9.76
C ALA A 71 29.59 8.65 9.03
N THR A 72 29.59 8.89 7.72
CA THR A 72 28.44 8.59 6.87
C THR A 72 28.80 7.59 5.79
N TYR A 73 27.85 6.71 5.48
CA TYR A 73 27.88 5.81 4.34
C TYR A 73 26.60 6.03 3.56
N SER A 74 26.68 6.29 2.26
CA SER A 74 25.51 6.40 1.41
C SER A 74 25.56 5.41 0.25
N GLN A 75 24.38 4.93 -0.16
CA GLN A 75 24.21 4.05 -1.29
C GLN A 75 23.03 4.53 -2.14
N THR A 76 23.28 4.71 -3.44
CA THR A 76 22.30 5.17 -4.42
C THR A 76 22.06 4.10 -5.48
N ASP A 77 20.80 3.74 -5.70
CA ASP A 77 20.37 2.78 -6.74
C ASP A 77 19.86 3.50 -7.98
N TYR A 78 20.47 3.24 -9.14
CA TYR A 78 20.08 3.82 -10.43
C TYR A 78 19.24 2.88 -11.31
N GLY A 79 18.71 1.77 -10.75
CA GLY A 79 17.88 0.83 -11.49
C GLY A 79 18.69 0.00 -12.48
N GLY A 80 19.80 -0.57 -12.01
CA GLY A 80 20.72 -1.39 -12.80
C GLY A 80 22.20 -1.20 -12.45
N SER A 81 22.52 -0.18 -11.64
CA SER A 81 23.82 0.03 -11.03
C SER A 81 23.66 0.63 -9.64
N ILE A 82 24.61 0.32 -8.76
CA ILE A 82 24.68 0.82 -7.40
C ILE A 82 25.94 1.67 -7.28
N ALA A 83 25.79 2.88 -6.74
CA ALA A 83 26.91 3.72 -6.33
C ALA A 83 26.94 3.82 -4.80
N SER A 84 28.12 3.69 -4.21
CA SER A 84 28.34 3.81 -2.76
C SER A 84 29.41 4.85 -2.46
N GLY A 85 29.19 5.65 -1.42
CA GLY A 85 30.14 6.65 -0.94
C GLY A 85 30.22 6.65 0.59
N TRP A 86 31.34 7.14 1.13
CA TRP A 86 31.55 7.22 2.57
C TRP A 86 32.51 8.36 2.92
N THR A 87 32.46 8.81 4.17
CA THR A 87 33.37 9.83 4.71
C THR A 87 34.73 9.22 5.11
N GLU A 88 35.74 10.07 5.26
CA GLU A 88 37.12 9.64 5.58
C GLU A 88 37.25 8.91 6.93
N ASN A 89 36.40 9.27 7.90
CA ASN A 89 36.34 8.65 9.22
C ASN A 89 35.51 7.35 9.26
N TYR A 90 35.11 6.81 8.11
CA TYR A 90 34.43 5.53 8.02
C TYR A 90 35.37 4.38 8.42
N ASP A 91 34.90 3.51 9.32
CA ASP A 91 35.68 2.40 9.89
C ASP A 91 34.82 1.13 9.95
N ASP A 92 34.98 0.28 8.94
CA ASP A 92 34.30 -1.01 8.81
C ASP A 92 34.95 -2.15 9.61
N ALA A 93 36.11 -1.89 10.23
CA ALA A 93 36.74 -2.82 11.17
C ALA A 93 36.19 -2.64 12.59
N ARG A 94 35.81 -1.41 12.97
CA ARG A 94 35.18 -1.10 14.26
C ARG A 94 33.67 -1.28 14.25
N TYR A 95 33.01 -0.85 13.18
CA TYR A 95 31.56 -0.82 13.07
C TYR A 95 31.05 -1.82 12.04
N VAL A 96 29.74 -2.09 12.06
CA VAL A 96 29.12 -2.95 11.06
C VAL A 96 29.27 -2.30 9.67
N PRO A 97 29.71 -3.04 8.64
CA PRO A 97 29.82 -2.51 7.29
C PRO A 97 28.50 -1.93 6.75
N GLY A 98 28.59 -0.87 5.95
CA GLY A 98 27.42 -0.12 5.50
C GLY A 98 26.52 -0.93 4.58
N ASP A 99 27.11 -1.71 3.69
CA ASP A 99 26.39 -2.64 2.82
C ASP A 99 25.60 -3.70 3.61
N VAL A 100 26.11 -4.17 4.74
CA VAL A 100 25.40 -5.09 5.64
C VAL A 100 24.20 -4.37 6.27
N LEU A 101 24.37 -3.16 6.79
CA LEU A 101 23.28 -2.36 7.36
C LEU A 101 22.21 -2.02 6.32
N ILE A 102 22.61 -1.70 5.08
CA ILE A 102 21.67 -1.53 3.96
C ILE A 102 20.94 -2.86 3.65
N GLY A 103 21.65 -4.00 3.69
CA GLY A 103 21.06 -5.32 3.56
C GLY A 103 20.02 -5.62 4.64
N VAL A 104 20.27 -5.23 5.90
CA VAL A 104 19.31 -5.31 7.00
C VAL A 104 18.06 -4.48 6.69
N LEU A 105 18.20 -3.25 6.21
CA LEU A 105 17.07 -2.41 5.82
C LEU A 105 16.25 -3.03 4.66
N HIS A 106 16.92 -3.64 3.69
CA HIS A 106 16.24 -4.33 2.59
C HIS A 106 15.54 -5.61 3.05
N ALA A 107 16.15 -6.40 3.93
CA ALA A 107 15.52 -7.56 4.57
C ALA A 107 14.35 -7.15 5.48
N ASP A 108 14.43 -5.97 6.08
CA ASP A 108 13.36 -5.37 6.89
C ASP A 108 12.20 -4.90 6.03
N SER A 109 12.38 -4.58 4.73
CA SER A 109 11.37 -3.96 3.86
C SER A 109 9.96 -4.46 4.21
N PRO A 110 9.13 -3.63 4.89
CA PRO A 110 7.83 -4.07 5.34
C PRO A 110 7.04 -4.55 4.12
N PRO A 111 6.22 -5.61 4.22
CA PRO A 111 5.41 -6.08 3.11
C PRO A 111 4.65 -4.88 2.57
N SER A 112 4.96 -4.51 1.32
CA SER A 112 4.45 -3.37 0.55
C SER A 112 3.38 -2.55 1.28
N ARG A 113 3.74 -1.31 1.62
CA ARG A 113 2.80 -0.33 2.18
C ARG A 113 1.59 -0.28 1.23
N ARG A 114 0.48 -0.91 1.63
CA ARG A 114 -0.76 -0.99 0.85
C ARG A 114 -1.13 0.43 0.48
N THR A 115 -0.92 0.78 -0.79
CA THR A 115 -1.11 2.15 -1.31
C THR A 115 -2.54 2.29 -1.85
N GLY A 116 -3.37 1.27 -1.64
CA GLY A 116 -4.79 1.33 -1.89
C GLY A 116 -5.43 2.51 -1.18
N ASN A 117 -6.20 3.27 -1.94
CA ASN A 117 -7.00 4.35 -1.42
C ASN A 117 -8.39 3.77 -1.11
N PRO A 118 -8.69 3.44 0.16
CA PRO A 118 -9.93 2.77 0.53
C PRO A 118 -11.17 3.62 0.19
N LEU A 119 -11.03 4.95 0.15
CA LEU A 119 -12.13 5.85 -0.25
C LEU A 119 -12.44 5.72 -1.74
N ILE A 120 -11.40 5.64 -2.59
CA ILE A 120 -11.56 5.41 -4.03
C ILE A 120 -12.16 4.01 -4.26
N GLY A 121 -11.64 2.99 -3.57
CA GLY A 121 -12.19 1.64 -3.63
C GLY A 121 -13.67 1.58 -3.25
N LEU A 122 -14.06 2.24 -2.15
CA LEU A 122 -15.45 2.32 -1.69
C LEU A 122 -16.36 3.02 -2.71
N LEU A 123 -15.88 4.08 -3.35
CA LEU A 123 -16.64 4.82 -4.37
C LEU A 123 -16.90 3.96 -5.60
N PHE A 124 -15.89 3.24 -6.10
CA PHE A 124 -16.06 2.29 -7.21
C PHE A 124 -17.00 1.14 -6.86
N LEU A 125 -16.94 0.62 -5.64
CA LEU A 125 -17.88 -0.39 -5.15
C LEU A 125 -19.32 0.14 -5.13
N ALA A 126 -19.54 1.34 -4.58
CA ALA A 126 -20.87 1.94 -4.50
C ALA A 126 -21.47 2.22 -5.87
N VAL A 127 -20.70 2.83 -6.78
CA VAL A 127 -21.13 3.12 -8.16
C VAL A 127 -21.34 1.83 -8.94
N GLY A 128 -20.44 0.86 -8.81
CA GLY A 128 -20.56 -0.42 -9.50
C GLY A 128 -21.79 -1.21 -9.06
N LEU A 129 -22.06 -1.22 -7.75
CA LEU A 129 -23.25 -1.87 -7.19
C LEU A 129 -24.56 -1.18 -7.61
N TRP A 130 -24.58 0.15 -7.65
CA TRP A 130 -25.72 0.91 -8.17
C TRP A 130 -26.01 0.54 -9.63
N ASN A 131 -24.98 0.47 -10.46
CA ASN A 131 -25.09 0.08 -11.88
C ASN A 131 -25.58 -1.37 -12.07
N ALA A 132 -25.16 -2.29 -11.20
CA ALA A 132 -25.56 -3.70 -11.27
C ALA A 132 -27.01 -3.92 -10.81
N ILE A 133 -27.43 -3.29 -9.69
CA ILE A 133 -28.75 -3.50 -9.08
C ILE A 133 -29.83 -2.67 -9.78
N SER A 134 -29.54 -1.39 -10.08
CA SER A 134 -30.49 -0.48 -10.72
C SER A 134 -29.92 0.11 -12.01
N PRO A 135 -29.73 -0.72 -13.07
CA PRO A 135 -29.21 -0.25 -14.35
C PRO A 135 -30.12 0.80 -15.00
N TYR A 136 -31.44 0.72 -14.78
CA TYR A 136 -32.40 1.69 -15.32
C TYR A 136 -32.17 3.09 -14.74
N SER A 137 -32.01 3.21 -13.42
CA SER A 137 -31.74 4.49 -12.76
C SER A 137 -30.38 5.07 -13.19
N SER A 138 -29.36 4.22 -13.34
CA SER A 138 -28.04 4.64 -13.82
C SER A 138 -28.07 5.12 -15.27
N TRP A 139 -28.74 4.37 -16.14
CA TRP A 139 -28.93 4.73 -17.54
C TRP A 139 -29.72 6.03 -17.68
N TYR A 140 -30.78 6.21 -16.88
CA TYR A 140 -31.57 7.44 -16.89
C TYR A 140 -30.73 8.66 -16.48
N LEU A 141 -29.92 8.55 -15.42
CA LEU A 141 -29.08 9.65 -14.95
C LEU A 141 -27.93 9.99 -15.92
N SER A 142 -27.42 9.00 -16.64
CA SER A 142 -26.32 9.21 -17.60
C SER A 142 -26.80 9.70 -18.98
N HIS A 143 -27.85 9.08 -19.51
CA HIS A 143 -28.33 9.27 -20.88
C HIS A 143 -29.82 9.60 -20.96
N GLY A 144 -30.66 8.92 -20.18
CA GLY A 144 -32.12 9.02 -20.31
C GLY A 144 -32.71 10.39 -20.00
N TRP A 145 -32.09 11.19 -19.13
CA TRP A 145 -32.56 12.54 -18.79
C TRP A 145 -32.55 13.51 -19.98
N ARG A 146 -31.78 13.23 -21.03
CA ARG A 146 -31.67 14.05 -22.24
C ARG A 146 -32.84 13.84 -23.21
N TYR A 147 -33.60 12.76 -23.05
CA TYR A 147 -34.61 12.34 -24.00
C TYR A 147 -35.97 12.22 -23.32
N LYS A 148 -37.03 12.69 -24.00
CA LYS A 148 -38.40 12.60 -23.51
C LYS A 148 -38.98 11.25 -23.91
N ASN A 149 -39.46 10.46 -22.95
CA ASN A 149 -40.05 9.13 -23.14
C ASN A 149 -39.10 8.08 -23.78
N ALA A 150 -37.80 8.14 -23.50
CA ALA A 150 -36.86 7.13 -23.97
C ALA A 150 -36.80 5.95 -23.01
N GLU A 151 -37.15 4.76 -23.49
CA GLU A 151 -36.92 3.51 -22.78
C GLU A 151 -35.54 2.94 -23.13
N PRO A 152 -34.77 2.48 -22.13
CA PRO A 152 -33.51 1.80 -22.39
C PRO A 152 -33.77 0.46 -23.08
N SER A 153 -32.97 0.15 -24.10
CA SER A 153 -32.97 -1.19 -24.68
C SER A 153 -32.41 -2.22 -23.70
N ASP A 154 -32.81 -3.48 -23.84
CA ASP A 154 -32.26 -4.59 -23.04
C ASP A 154 -30.73 -4.67 -23.12
N LEU A 155 -30.18 -4.33 -24.29
CA LEU A 155 -28.74 -4.25 -24.52
C LEU A 155 -28.10 -3.13 -23.68
N ALA A 156 -28.73 -1.96 -23.59
CA ALA A 156 -28.23 -0.84 -22.79
C ALA A 156 -28.24 -1.17 -21.29
N LEU A 157 -29.30 -1.83 -20.80
CA LEU A 157 -29.37 -2.31 -19.42
C LEU A 157 -28.32 -3.39 -19.14
N GLY A 158 -28.10 -4.31 -20.09
CA GLY A 158 -27.07 -5.34 -20.01
C GLY A 158 -25.65 -4.76 -19.92
N LEU A 159 -25.33 -3.78 -20.76
CA LEU A 159 -24.02 -3.09 -20.76
C LEU A 159 -23.80 -2.29 -19.46
N THR A 160 -24.85 -1.68 -18.93
CA THR A 160 -24.78 -0.92 -17.67
C THR A 160 -24.50 -1.85 -16.50
N ARG A 161 -25.13 -3.04 -16.46
CA ARG A 161 -24.83 -4.08 -15.47
C ARG A 161 -23.39 -4.61 -15.59
N ALA A 162 -22.93 -4.89 -16.81
CA ALA A 162 -21.57 -5.37 -17.06
C ALA A 162 -20.52 -4.33 -16.62
N GLY A 163 -20.74 -3.04 -16.92
CA GLY A 163 -19.91 -1.94 -16.44
C GLY A 163 -19.91 -1.82 -14.92
N GLY A 164 -21.07 -2.03 -14.28
CA GLY A 164 -21.18 -2.07 -12.82
C GLY A 164 -20.36 -3.18 -12.17
N ILE A 165 -20.42 -4.39 -12.72
CA ILE A 165 -19.62 -5.53 -12.26
C ILE A 165 -18.12 -5.24 -12.43
N PHE A 166 -17.73 -4.66 -13.57
CA PHE A 166 -16.34 -4.27 -13.81
C PHE A 166 -15.85 -3.21 -12.81
N ALA A 167 -16.68 -2.19 -12.52
CA ALA A 167 -16.37 -1.18 -11.51
C ALA A 167 -16.24 -1.78 -10.09
N ILE A 168 -17.02 -2.81 -9.74
CA ILE A 168 -16.85 -3.55 -8.48
C ILE A 168 -15.48 -4.22 -8.42
N LEU A 169 -15.04 -4.88 -9.50
CA LEU A 169 -13.72 -5.53 -9.54
C LEU A 169 -12.58 -4.51 -9.38
N LEU A 170 -12.68 -3.36 -10.05
CA LEU A 170 -11.72 -2.25 -9.87
C LEU A 170 -11.76 -1.69 -8.45
N GLY A 171 -12.93 -1.58 -7.84
CA GLY A 171 -13.10 -1.13 -6.46
C GLY A 171 -12.44 -2.08 -5.46
N ILE A 172 -12.58 -3.39 -5.66
CA ILE A 172 -11.90 -4.43 -4.87
C ILE A 172 -10.38 -4.30 -5.02
N LEU A 173 -9.90 -4.16 -6.26
CA LEU A 173 -8.47 -3.98 -6.54
C LEU A 173 -7.92 -2.73 -5.85
N ALA A 174 -8.55 -1.56 -6.04
CA ALA A 174 -8.13 -0.29 -5.44
C ALA A 174 -8.28 -0.23 -3.91
N PHE A 175 -9.16 -1.04 -3.33
CA PHE A 175 -9.31 -1.15 -1.87
C PHE A 175 -8.21 -2.02 -1.25
N PHE A 176 -7.71 -3.01 -1.99
CA PHE A 176 -6.78 -4.01 -1.47
C PHE A 176 -5.35 -3.95 -1.99
N VAL A 177 -5.07 -3.14 -3.02
CA VAL A 177 -3.74 -2.90 -3.60
C VAL A 177 -3.36 -1.45 -3.35
#